data_AF-A0A1E8Q6X7-F1
#
_entry.id   AF-A0A1E8Q6X7-F1
#
_cell.length_a   1.000
_cell.length_b   1.000
_cell.length_c   1.000
_cell.angle_alpha   90.00
_cell.angle_beta   90.00
_cell.angle_gamma   90.00
#
_symmetry.space_group_name_H-M   'P 1'
#
loop_
_entity.id
_entity.type
_entity.pdbx_description
1 polymer ?
#
loop_
_entity_poly.entity_id
_entity_poly.type
_entity_poly.pdbx_seq_one_letter_code
_entity_poly.pdbx_strand_id
1 'polypeptide(L)'
;MTAVVEGSVGVVSRSVSEAMAAGVPAGAVVCASLSDGPVPGWLVVEGTPVPGVERQCAVVRLDGCAVAAAGAVSEVKVAGDPVPTDGEMPAWAPALAGAFWASRRYRTEAESARTALLDHEARLEGIVDAAHDYANDNDLCERFDNFMMSQGLRPRSRDWVCEVDATVRVRIPVTSRSADAAGGEVTDRMVQEAIAALGSGGLADAIQDHDVVDVEEA
;
A
#
# COMPACT_ATOMS: atom_id res chain seq x y z
N MET A 1 -59.59 31.89 -0.33
CA MET A 1 -58.76 31.18 -1.31
C MET A 1 -57.31 31.58 -1.08
N THR A 2 -56.56 30.71 -0.42
CA THR A 2 -55.13 30.84 -0.14
C THR A 2 -54.34 30.32 -1.34
N ALA A 3 -53.69 31.23 -2.07
CA ALA A 3 -52.71 30.84 -3.08
C ALA A 3 -51.36 30.60 -2.40
N VAL A 4 -51.06 29.33 -2.17
CA VAL A 4 -49.74 28.82 -1.83
C VAL A 4 -48.88 28.97 -3.09
N VAL A 5 -47.89 29.87 -3.06
CA VAL A 5 -46.82 29.91 -4.06
C VAL A 5 -45.66 29.09 -3.51
N GLU A 6 -45.75 27.77 -3.67
CA GLU A 6 -44.59 26.87 -3.60
C GLU A 6 -43.78 27.05 -4.88
N GLY A 7 -43.01 28.14 -4.95
CA GLY A 7 -41.95 28.30 -5.93
C GLY A 7 -40.70 27.57 -5.43
N SER A 8 -40.61 26.26 -5.67
CA SER A 8 -39.32 25.56 -5.60
C SER A 8 -38.46 26.06 -6.76
N VAL A 9 -37.78 27.19 -6.56
CA VAL A 9 -36.75 27.67 -7.45
C VAL A 9 -35.61 26.66 -7.34
N GLY A 10 -35.55 25.72 -8.28
CA GLY A 10 -34.43 24.79 -8.38
C GLY A 10 -33.15 25.62 -8.42
N VAL A 11 -32.34 25.49 -7.38
CA VAL A 11 -31.07 26.20 -7.28
C VAL A 11 -30.20 25.72 -8.44
N VAL A 12 -30.12 26.52 -9.50
CA VAL A 12 -29.33 26.18 -10.68
C VAL A 12 -27.86 26.14 -10.25
N SER A 13 -27.30 24.95 -10.32
CA SER A 13 -25.88 24.69 -10.07
C SER A 13 -25.14 24.77 -11.41
N ARG A 14 -24.14 25.63 -11.50
CA ARG A 14 -23.31 25.86 -12.69
C ARG A 14 -21.84 25.80 -12.31
N SER A 15 -20.96 25.51 -13.26
CA SER A 15 -19.51 25.59 -13.02
C SER A 15 -19.09 27.04 -12.75
N VAL A 16 -17.96 27.23 -12.05
CA VAL A 16 -17.36 28.56 -11.88
C VAL A 16 -17.05 29.20 -13.23
N SER A 17 -16.61 28.41 -14.22
CA SER A 17 -16.34 28.90 -15.58
C SER A 17 -17.59 29.50 -16.24
N GLU A 18 -18.75 28.84 -16.11
CA GLU A 18 -20.04 29.34 -16.62
C GLU A 18 -20.54 30.54 -15.82
N ALA A 19 -20.35 30.55 -14.51
CA ALA A 19 -20.70 31.69 -13.66
C ALA A 19 -19.88 32.94 -14.04
N MET A 20 -18.58 32.79 -14.30
CA MET A 20 -17.72 33.87 -14.75
C MET A 20 -18.10 34.36 -16.15
N ALA A 21 -18.43 33.45 -17.07
CA ALA A 21 -18.94 33.81 -18.40
C ALA A 21 -20.28 34.57 -18.32
N ALA A 22 -21.11 34.27 -17.31
CA ALA A 22 -22.34 35.00 -17.00
C ALA A 22 -22.11 36.31 -16.22
N GLY A 23 -20.85 36.71 -15.97
CA GLY A 23 -20.50 38.01 -15.37
C GLY A 23 -20.25 37.98 -13.87
N VAL A 24 -20.15 36.82 -13.22
CA VAL A 24 -19.75 36.73 -11.80
C VAL A 24 -18.25 37.01 -11.67
N PRO A 25 -17.83 38.10 -11.00
CA PRO A 25 -16.42 38.43 -10.89
C PRO A 25 -15.72 37.57 -9.84
N ALA A 26 -14.41 37.40 -10.00
CA ALA A 26 -13.55 36.95 -8.90
C ALA A 26 -13.66 37.96 -7.74
N GLY A 27 -13.74 37.46 -6.51
CA GLY A 27 -13.99 38.26 -5.32
C GLY A 27 -15.47 38.46 -4.98
N ALA A 28 -16.41 37.91 -5.75
CA ALA A 28 -17.81 37.89 -5.35
C ALA A 28 -18.09 36.82 -4.27
N VAL A 29 -19.14 37.01 -3.48
CA VAL A 29 -19.66 35.96 -2.60
C VAL A 29 -20.60 35.04 -3.38
N VAL A 30 -20.31 33.75 -3.37
CA VAL A 30 -21.06 32.70 -4.06
C VAL A 30 -21.35 31.54 -3.12
N CYS A 31 -22.31 30.70 -3.45
CA CYS A 31 -22.58 29.48 -2.71
C CYS A 31 -21.91 28.28 -3.39
N ALA A 32 -20.93 27.64 -2.75
CA ALA A 32 -20.38 26.37 -3.20
C ALA A 32 -21.45 25.28 -3.13
N SER A 33 -21.67 24.54 -4.21
CA SER A 33 -22.65 23.46 -4.26
C SER A 33 -22.01 22.16 -3.76
N LEU A 34 -22.19 21.87 -2.46
CA LEU A 34 -21.69 20.65 -1.81
C LEU A 34 -22.82 19.63 -1.58
N SER A 35 -22.47 18.38 -1.31
CA SER A 35 -23.42 17.31 -0.97
C SER A 35 -24.25 17.63 0.28
N ASP A 36 -23.63 18.30 1.25
CA ASP A 36 -24.22 18.61 2.56
C ASP A 36 -25.02 19.93 2.53
N GLY A 37 -25.14 20.53 1.34
CA GLY A 37 -25.86 21.77 1.09
C GLY A 37 -24.96 22.91 0.58
N PRO A 38 -25.58 24.00 0.09
CA PRO A 38 -24.85 25.15 -0.40
C PRO A 38 -24.13 25.89 0.73
N VAL A 39 -22.83 26.18 0.56
CA VAL A 39 -22.03 26.92 1.56
C VAL A 39 -21.58 28.26 0.99
N PRO A 40 -21.94 29.41 1.61
CA PRO A 40 -21.53 30.72 1.13
C PRO A 40 -20.05 30.99 1.39
N GLY A 41 -19.38 31.62 0.43
CA GLY A 41 -17.98 31.98 0.53
C GLY A 41 -17.49 32.91 -0.58
N TRP A 42 -16.30 33.44 -0.40
CA TRP A 42 -15.59 34.26 -1.38
C TRP A 42 -15.08 33.41 -2.53
N LEU A 43 -15.46 33.76 -3.75
CA LEU A 43 -14.91 33.16 -4.96
C LEU A 43 -13.52 33.71 -5.24
N VAL A 44 -12.50 32.89 -5.01
CA VAL A 44 -11.12 33.19 -5.38
C VAL A 44 -10.79 32.45 -6.66
N VAL A 45 -10.26 33.16 -7.65
CA VAL A 45 -9.76 32.59 -8.90
C VAL A 45 -8.28 32.89 -9.02
N GLU A 46 -7.50 31.92 -9.47
CA GLU A 46 -6.06 32.08 -9.69
C GLU A 46 -5.79 33.19 -10.71
N GLY A 47 -5.00 34.20 -10.28
CA GLY A 47 -4.83 35.45 -11.02
C GLY A 47 -3.97 35.34 -12.28
N THR A 48 -2.99 34.44 -12.30
CA THR A 48 -2.05 34.27 -13.42
C THR A 48 -2.43 33.05 -14.26
N PRO A 49 -3.09 33.22 -15.42
CA PRO A 49 -3.25 32.12 -16.36
C PRO A 49 -1.89 31.61 -16.83
N VAL A 50 -1.61 30.34 -16.62
CA VAL A 50 -0.52 29.66 -17.32
C VAL A 50 -1.08 29.09 -18.63
N PRO A 51 -0.51 29.42 -19.80
CA PRO A 51 -1.00 28.89 -21.08
C PRO A 51 -1.05 27.37 -21.08
N GLY A 52 -2.18 26.79 -21.49
CA GLY A 52 -2.39 25.33 -21.54
C GLY A 52 -2.73 24.68 -20.20
N VAL A 53 -2.79 25.43 -19.10
CA VAL A 53 -3.21 24.94 -17.78
C VAL A 53 -4.54 25.60 -17.41
N GLU A 54 -5.51 24.77 -17.03
CA GLU A 54 -6.79 25.27 -16.55
C GLU A 54 -6.62 26.00 -15.22
N ARG A 55 -7.23 27.20 -15.11
CA ARG A 55 -7.16 28.00 -13.89
C ARG A 55 -7.81 27.28 -12.73
N GLN A 56 -7.20 27.45 -11.55
CA GLN A 56 -7.80 26.99 -10.31
C GLN A 56 -8.74 28.05 -9.72
N CYS A 57 -9.76 27.58 -9.02
CA CYS A 57 -10.62 28.41 -8.18
C CYS A 57 -10.84 27.76 -6.83
N ALA A 58 -11.30 28.57 -5.88
CA ALA A 58 -11.67 28.16 -4.56
C ALA A 58 -12.84 29.02 -4.07
N VAL A 59 -13.74 28.42 -3.30
CA VAL A 59 -14.76 29.12 -2.52
C VAL A 59 -14.32 29.06 -1.07
N VAL A 60 -13.88 30.20 -0.52
CA VAL A 60 -13.40 30.28 0.86
C VAL A 60 -14.53 30.75 1.75
N ARG A 61 -14.81 30.00 2.82
CA ARG A 61 -15.92 30.30 3.73
C ARG A 61 -15.80 31.72 4.30
N LEU A 62 -16.94 32.37 4.51
CA LEU A 62 -17.00 33.74 5.03
C LEU A 62 -16.42 33.89 6.44
N ASP A 63 -16.34 32.81 7.21
CA ASP A 63 -15.71 32.76 8.54
C ASP A 63 -14.18 32.78 8.48
N GLY A 64 -13.58 32.62 7.30
CA GLY A 64 -12.12 32.58 7.11
C GLY A 64 -11.44 31.34 7.68
N CYS A 65 -12.21 30.34 8.09
CA CYS A 65 -11.67 29.14 8.74
C CYS A 65 -11.29 28.04 7.75
N ALA A 66 -11.93 27.99 6.57
CA ALA A 66 -11.72 26.88 5.63
C ALA A 66 -12.06 27.22 4.17
N VAL A 67 -11.51 26.41 3.25
CA VAL A 67 -11.97 26.32 1.86
C VAL A 67 -13.16 25.36 1.80
N ALA A 68 -14.31 25.83 1.29
CA ALA A 68 -15.49 24.99 1.11
C ALA A 68 -15.38 24.09 -0.13
N ALA A 69 -14.85 24.63 -1.23
CA ALA A 69 -14.61 23.90 -2.47
C ALA A 69 -13.39 24.47 -3.19
N ALA A 70 -12.60 23.63 -3.86
CA ALA A 70 -11.50 24.09 -4.72
C ALA A 70 -11.14 23.06 -5.80
N GLY A 71 -10.72 23.55 -6.95
CA GLY A 71 -10.40 22.75 -8.12
C GLY A 71 -10.36 23.59 -9.39
N ALA A 72 -10.42 22.92 -10.55
CA ALA A 72 -10.48 23.58 -11.83
C ALA A 72 -11.77 24.42 -11.96
N VAL A 73 -11.70 25.54 -12.68
CA VAL A 73 -12.87 26.42 -12.89
C VAL A 73 -14.03 25.71 -13.60
N SER A 74 -13.78 24.68 -14.41
CA SER A 74 -14.82 23.85 -15.03
C SER A 74 -15.46 22.84 -14.07
N GLU A 75 -14.75 22.42 -13.02
CA GLU A 75 -15.19 21.35 -12.11
C GLU A 75 -15.95 21.88 -10.89
N VAL A 76 -15.49 23.01 -10.32
CA VAL A 76 -16.10 23.57 -9.11
C VAL A 76 -17.47 24.13 -9.43
N LYS A 77 -18.49 23.66 -8.70
CA LYS A 77 -19.88 24.08 -8.89
C LYS A 77 -20.30 25.14 -7.87
N VAL A 78 -20.97 26.17 -8.37
CA VAL A 78 -21.59 27.23 -7.59
C VAL A 78 -23.09 27.28 -7.85
N ALA A 79 -23.83 27.60 -6.80
CA ALA A 79 -25.29 27.63 -6.76
C ALA A 79 -25.79 29.07 -6.73
N GLY A 80 -26.75 29.38 -7.60
CA GLY A 80 -27.45 30.66 -7.61
C GLY A 80 -26.65 31.84 -8.17
N ASP A 81 -27.15 33.04 -7.89
CA ASP A 81 -26.51 34.31 -8.24
C ASP A 81 -25.63 34.81 -7.09
N PRO A 82 -24.60 35.62 -7.40
CA PRO A 82 -23.72 36.17 -6.38
C PRO A 82 -24.51 36.95 -5.34
N VAL A 83 -24.19 36.72 -4.07
CA VAL A 83 -24.82 37.40 -2.95
C VAL A 83 -24.26 38.82 -2.88
N PRO A 84 -25.10 39.88 -2.93
CA PRO A 84 -24.63 41.24 -2.75
C PRO A 84 -23.97 41.39 -1.39
N THR A 85 -22.73 41.88 -1.35
CA THR A 85 -22.02 42.17 -0.11
C THR A 85 -21.46 43.57 -0.12
N ASP A 86 -21.62 44.28 0.99
CA ASP A 86 -21.14 45.67 1.14
C ASP A 86 -19.62 45.76 1.35
N GLY A 87 -18.93 44.62 1.50
CA GLY A 87 -17.49 44.54 1.75
C GLY A 87 -16.69 44.05 0.54
N GLU A 88 -15.46 44.55 0.41
CA GLU A 88 -14.46 43.98 -0.50
C GLU A 88 -13.95 42.64 0.05
N MET A 89 -13.52 41.75 -0.86
CA MET A 89 -12.94 40.47 -0.48
C MET A 89 -11.72 40.69 0.43
N PRO A 90 -11.71 40.11 1.65
CA PRO A 90 -10.57 40.26 2.55
C PRO A 90 -9.30 39.61 2.00
N ALA A 91 -8.13 40.19 2.29
CA ALA A 91 -6.83 39.69 1.82
C ALA A 91 -6.50 38.26 2.28
N TRP A 92 -7.11 37.76 3.37
CA TRP A 92 -6.91 36.38 3.83
C TRP A 92 -7.55 35.36 2.89
N ALA A 93 -8.61 35.71 2.15
CA ALA A 93 -9.31 34.77 1.27
C ALA A 93 -8.41 34.26 0.13
N PRO A 94 -7.75 35.13 -0.66
CA PRO A 94 -6.82 34.66 -1.69
C PRO A 94 -5.57 33.98 -1.09
N ALA A 95 -5.10 34.40 0.09
CA ALA A 95 -3.97 33.75 0.75
C ALA A 95 -4.30 32.29 1.16
N LEU A 96 -5.49 32.06 1.70
CA LEU A 96 -5.96 30.74 2.12
C LEU A 96 -6.22 29.83 0.90
N ALA A 97 -6.84 30.35 -0.15
CA ALA A 97 -7.00 29.64 -1.42
C ALA A 97 -5.63 29.23 -2.03
N GLY A 98 -4.67 30.16 -2.07
CA GLY A 98 -3.32 29.90 -2.56
C GLY A 98 -2.59 28.81 -1.76
N ALA A 99 -2.66 28.89 -0.42
CA ALA A 99 -2.09 27.87 0.46
C ALA A 99 -2.73 26.48 0.24
N PHE A 100 -4.05 26.44 0.02
CA PHE A 100 -4.76 25.20 -0.26
C PHE A 100 -4.32 24.58 -1.60
N TRP A 101 -4.22 25.37 -2.67
CA TRP A 101 -3.77 24.89 -3.98
C TRP A 101 -2.31 24.41 -3.94
N ALA A 102 -1.44 25.12 -3.20
CA ALA A 102 -0.05 24.69 -3.01
C ALA A 102 0.02 23.35 -2.27
N SER A 103 -0.69 23.21 -1.15
CA SER A 103 -0.77 21.97 -0.37
C SER A 103 -1.29 20.79 -1.21
N ARG A 104 -2.34 21.01 -2.01
CA ARG A 104 -2.87 19.98 -2.91
C ARG A 104 -1.84 19.55 -3.95
N ARG A 105 -1.16 20.49 -4.60
CA ARG A 105 -0.10 20.19 -5.58
C ARG A 105 1.03 19.36 -4.97
N TYR A 106 1.53 19.76 -3.80
CA TYR A 106 2.57 19.03 -3.09
C TYR A 106 2.15 17.61 -2.72
N ARG A 107 0.90 17.41 -2.29
CA ARG A 107 0.40 16.06 -1.99
C ARG A 107 0.33 15.19 -3.23
N THR A 108 -0.22 15.72 -4.33
CA THR A 108 -0.31 14.98 -5.59
C THR A 108 1.08 14.64 -6.14
N GLU A 109 2.03 15.58 -6.07
CA GLU A 109 3.41 15.34 -6.49
C GLU A 109 4.07 14.26 -5.63
N ALA A 110 3.97 14.36 -4.30
CA ALA A 110 4.52 13.38 -3.38
C ALA A 110 3.92 11.98 -3.57
N GLU A 111 2.61 11.89 -3.78
CA GLU A 111 1.92 10.63 -4.07
C GLU A 111 2.39 10.05 -5.41
N SER A 112 2.48 10.87 -6.47
CA SER A 112 2.97 10.43 -7.77
C SER A 112 4.42 9.92 -7.72
N ALA A 113 5.28 10.60 -6.96
CA ALA A 113 6.67 10.19 -6.76
C ALA A 113 6.76 8.87 -5.98
N ARG A 114 5.91 8.70 -4.95
CA ARG A 114 5.85 7.45 -4.18
C ARG A 114 5.37 6.29 -5.05
N THR A 115 4.33 6.48 -5.85
CA THR A 115 3.85 5.43 -6.77
C THR A 115 4.90 5.09 -7.81
N ALA A 116 5.59 6.08 -8.40
CA ALA A 116 6.67 5.83 -9.35
C ALA A 116 7.84 5.03 -8.74
N LEU A 117 8.17 5.26 -7.47
CA LEU A 117 9.19 4.47 -6.77
C LEU A 117 8.74 3.01 -6.58
N LEU A 118 7.49 2.79 -6.13
CA LEU A 118 6.95 1.44 -5.96
C LEU A 118 6.87 0.68 -7.29
N ASP A 119 6.44 1.34 -8.36
CA ASP A 119 6.40 0.74 -9.70
C ASP A 119 7.80 0.39 -10.21
N HIS A 120 8.79 1.22 -9.89
CA HIS A 120 10.19 0.95 -10.24
C HIS A 120 10.76 -0.23 -9.45
N GLU A 121 10.51 -0.29 -8.14
CA GLU A 121 10.91 -1.42 -7.30
C GLU A 121 10.27 -2.72 -7.77
N ALA A 122 8.96 -2.72 -8.05
CA ALA A 122 8.25 -3.88 -8.58
C ALA A 122 8.80 -4.33 -9.94
N ARG A 123 9.18 -3.38 -10.82
CA ARG A 123 9.83 -3.70 -12.09
C ARG A 123 11.19 -4.36 -11.88
N LEU A 124 12.02 -3.84 -10.96
CA LEU A 124 13.32 -4.43 -10.66
C LEU A 124 13.16 -5.84 -10.09
N GLU A 125 12.19 -6.03 -9.21
CA GLU A 125 11.87 -7.33 -8.63
C GLU A 125 11.49 -8.35 -9.71
N GLY A 126 10.62 -7.96 -10.64
CA GLY A 126 10.23 -8.80 -11.77
C GLY A 126 11.38 -9.09 -12.75
N ILE A 127 12.36 -8.20 -12.88
CA ILE A 127 13.60 -8.49 -13.65
C ILE A 127 14.43 -9.56 -12.94
N VAL A 128 14.54 -9.49 -11.62
CA VAL A 128 15.27 -10.49 -10.83
C VAL A 128 14.57 -11.85 -10.93
N ASP A 129 13.24 -11.90 -10.80
CA ASP A 129 12.46 -13.13 -10.98
C ASP A 129 12.67 -13.71 -12.38
N ALA A 130 12.56 -12.90 -13.43
CA ALA A 130 12.79 -13.36 -14.80
C ALA A 130 14.23 -13.87 -15.02
N ALA A 131 15.22 -13.27 -14.35
CA ALA A 131 16.59 -13.77 -14.39
C ALA A 131 16.75 -15.10 -13.65
N HIS A 132 16.01 -15.30 -12.56
CA HIS A 132 15.95 -16.57 -11.84
C HIS A 132 15.30 -17.66 -12.67
N ASP A 133 14.17 -17.37 -13.30
CA ASP A 133 13.47 -18.30 -14.21
C ASP A 133 14.37 -18.72 -15.35
N TYR A 134 15.01 -17.74 -16.03
CA TYR A 134 15.97 -18.03 -17.08
C TYR A 134 17.15 -18.88 -16.59
N ALA A 135 17.67 -18.57 -15.40
CA ALA A 135 18.78 -19.32 -14.82
C ALA A 135 18.38 -20.75 -14.45
N ASN A 136 17.12 -20.99 -14.05
CA ASN A 136 16.59 -22.32 -13.78
C ASN A 136 16.38 -23.10 -15.09
N ASP A 137 15.75 -22.50 -16.10
CA ASP A 137 15.52 -23.11 -17.41
C ASP A 137 16.81 -23.52 -18.15
N ASN A 138 17.94 -22.90 -17.80
CA ASN A 138 19.23 -23.12 -18.45
C ASN A 138 20.28 -23.75 -17.51
N ASP A 139 19.85 -24.31 -16.38
CA ASP A 139 20.71 -25.00 -15.40
C ASP A 139 21.98 -24.20 -15.03
N LEU A 140 21.84 -22.87 -14.86
CA LEU A 140 22.98 -22.04 -14.46
C LEU A 140 23.39 -22.40 -13.03
N CYS A 141 24.69 -22.67 -12.83
CA CYS A 141 25.22 -23.17 -11.56
C CYS A 141 25.34 -22.09 -10.47
N GLU A 142 25.77 -22.50 -9.27
CA GLU A 142 26.03 -21.66 -8.08
C GLU A 142 26.82 -20.36 -8.36
N ARG A 143 27.60 -20.30 -9.45
CA ARG A 143 28.32 -19.07 -9.85
C ARG A 143 27.37 -17.92 -10.20
N PHE A 144 26.19 -18.23 -10.73
CA PHE A 144 25.16 -17.22 -11.00
C PHE A 144 24.62 -16.65 -9.68
N ASP A 145 24.31 -17.50 -8.70
CA ASP A 145 23.80 -17.05 -7.40
C ASP A 145 24.85 -16.25 -6.63
N ASN A 146 26.12 -16.67 -6.68
CA ASN A 146 27.24 -15.91 -6.14
C ASN A 146 27.41 -14.55 -6.82
N PHE A 147 27.19 -14.46 -8.14
CA PHE A 147 27.17 -13.20 -8.85
C PHE A 147 26.01 -12.31 -8.37
N MET A 148 24.80 -12.84 -8.25
CA MET A 148 23.63 -12.10 -7.75
C MET A 148 23.88 -11.53 -6.36
N MET A 149 24.40 -12.35 -5.43
CA MET A 149 24.78 -11.89 -4.08
C MET A 149 25.85 -10.80 -4.11
N SER A 150 26.84 -10.90 -5.01
CA SER A 150 27.88 -9.86 -5.16
C SER A 150 27.32 -8.50 -5.62
N GLN A 151 26.20 -8.51 -6.33
CA GLN A 151 25.47 -7.31 -6.77
C GLN A 151 24.44 -6.83 -5.73
N GLY A 152 24.36 -7.49 -4.57
CA GLY A 152 23.36 -7.19 -3.53
C GLY A 152 21.95 -7.66 -3.86
N LEU A 153 21.80 -8.54 -4.84
CA LEU A 153 20.52 -9.13 -5.24
C LEU A 153 20.28 -10.45 -4.51
N ARG A 154 19.01 -10.84 -4.37
CA ARG A 154 18.67 -12.11 -3.74
C ARG A 154 19.15 -13.29 -4.63
N PRO A 155 19.80 -14.31 -4.06
CA PRO A 155 20.06 -15.55 -4.78
C PRO A 155 18.76 -16.33 -5.00
N ARG A 156 18.79 -17.33 -5.88
CA ARG A 156 17.67 -18.27 -6.01
C ARG A 156 17.59 -19.14 -4.76
N SER A 157 16.37 -19.34 -4.27
CA SER A 157 16.07 -20.35 -3.24
C SER A 157 15.28 -21.47 -3.90
N ARG A 158 15.67 -22.72 -3.63
CA ARG A 158 14.92 -23.92 -4.01
C ARG A 158 14.55 -24.66 -2.74
N ASP A 159 13.37 -25.24 -2.74
CA ASP A 159 12.94 -26.14 -1.69
C ASP A 159 13.53 -27.51 -1.96
N TRP A 160 14.24 -28.05 -0.97
CA TRP A 160 14.88 -29.35 -1.07
C TRP A 160 14.33 -30.25 0.03
N VAL A 161 14.04 -31.50 -0.32
CA VAL A 161 13.78 -32.56 0.65
C VAL A 161 15.07 -33.35 0.81
N CYS A 162 15.60 -33.36 2.03
CA CYS A 162 16.79 -34.14 2.36
C CYS A 162 16.37 -35.43 3.07
N GLU A 163 16.75 -36.57 2.52
CA GLU A 163 16.67 -37.86 3.21
C GLU A 163 17.91 -38.02 4.10
N VAL A 164 17.68 -38.34 5.39
CA VAL A 164 18.73 -38.39 6.40
C VAL A 164 18.70 -39.73 7.11
N ASP A 165 19.81 -40.46 7.04
CA ASP A 165 20.05 -41.63 7.87
C ASP A 165 20.66 -41.18 9.20
N ALA A 166 19.98 -41.48 10.31
CA ALA A 166 20.43 -41.14 11.65
C ALA A 166 20.69 -42.41 12.47
N THR A 167 21.88 -42.50 13.07
CA THR A 167 22.21 -43.59 14.00
C THR A 167 21.79 -43.20 15.42
N VAL A 168 20.76 -43.86 15.94
CA VAL A 168 20.21 -43.59 17.28
C VAL A 168 20.65 -44.66 18.27
N ARG A 169 21.20 -44.23 19.42
CA ARG A 169 21.64 -45.14 20.48
C ARG A 169 20.64 -45.20 21.62
N VAL A 170 20.01 -46.36 21.81
CA VAL A 170 19.05 -46.59 22.91
C VAL A 170 19.62 -47.51 23.98
N ARG A 171 19.20 -47.30 25.23
CA ARG A 171 19.54 -48.16 26.38
C ARG A 171 18.32 -48.95 26.80
N ILE A 172 18.37 -50.26 26.67
CA ILE A 172 17.26 -51.16 27.00
C ILE A 172 17.68 -52.02 28.21
N PRO A 173 17.03 -51.86 29.36
CA PRO A 173 17.32 -52.71 30.51
C PRO A 173 16.71 -54.10 30.29
N VAL A 174 17.54 -55.13 30.35
CA VAL A 174 17.12 -56.54 30.26
C VAL A 174 17.68 -57.33 31.44
N THR A 175 16.89 -58.27 31.96
CA THR A 175 17.30 -59.16 33.05
C THR A 175 17.59 -60.54 32.47
N SER A 176 18.85 -60.97 32.51
CA SER A 176 19.28 -62.28 31.99
C SER A 176 20.32 -62.93 32.90
N ARG A 177 20.62 -64.20 32.63
CA ARG A 177 21.56 -65.02 33.41
C ARG A 177 23.03 -64.79 32.99
N SER A 178 23.27 -64.13 31.86
CA SER A 178 24.60 -63.69 31.40
C SER A 178 24.49 -62.52 30.42
N ALA A 179 25.59 -61.80 30.18
CA ALA A 179 25.65 -60.70 29.22
C ALA A 179 25.42 -61.16 27.76
N ASP A 180 25.97 -62.32 27.40
CA ASP A 180 25.76 -62.91 26.06
C ASP A 180 24.29 -63.31 25.86
N ALA A 181 23.64 -63.84 26.89
CA ALA A 181 22.21 -64.15 26.85
C ALA A 181 21.36 -62.88 26.81
N ALA A 182 21.79 -61.78 27.44
CA ALA A 182 21.07 -60.51 27.42
C ALA A 182 20.98 -59.89 26.01
N GLY A 183 22.03 -60.06 25.18
CA GLY A 183 22.02 -59.56 23.80
C GLY A 183 20.97 -60.27 22.92
N GLY A 184 20.73 -61.56 23.14
CA GLY A 184 19.72 -62.34 22.40
C GLY A 184 18.27 -62.09 22.83
N GLU A 185 18.05 -61.43 23.97
CA GLU A 185 16.71 -61.07 24.48
C GLU A 185 16.23 -59.71 23.93
N VAL A 186 17.11 -58.93 23.30
CA VAL A 186 16.76 -57.65 22.68
C VAL A 186 16.05 -57.92 21.36
N THR A 187 14.76 -57.56 21.30
CA THR A 187 13.94 -57.71 20.10
C THR A 187 13.69 -56.36 19.43
N ASP A 188 13.41 -56.36 18.13
CA ASP A 188 13.10 -55.14 17.37
C ASP A 188 11.94 -54.34 17.98
N ARG A 189 10.95 -55.03 18.57
CA ARG A 189 9.85 -54.39 19.29
C ARG A 189 10.33 -53.61 20.52
N MET A 190 11.29 -54.16 21.27
CA MET A 190 11.87 -53.47 22.43
C MET A 190 12.71 -52.26 22.01
N VAL A 191 13.37 -52.34 20.86
CA VAL A 191 14.10 -51.21 20.25
C VAL A 191 13.12 -50.11 19.82
N GLN A 192 12.03 -50.46 19.12
CA GLN A 192 10.99 -49.49 18.73
C GLN A 192 10.33 -48.82 19.95
N GLU A 193 10.02 -49.59 20.99
CA GLU A 193 9.46 -49.06 22.25
C GLU A 193 10.44 -48.12 22.96
N ALA A 194 11.74 -48.46 22.97
CA ALA A 194 12.77 -47.61 23.55
C ALA A 194 12.99 -46.31 22.74
N ILE A 195 12.91 -46.36 21.41
CA ILE A 195 12.97 -45.18 20.54
C ILE A 195 11.74 -44.28 20.78
N ALA A 196 10.54 -44.87 20.82
CA ALA A 196 9.31 -44.12 21.09
C ALA A 196 9.31 -43.46 22.49
N ALA A 197 9.94 -44.10 23.48
CA ALA A 197 10.05 -43.60 24.84
C ALA A 197 11.04 -42.43 25.01
N LEU A 198 11.99 -42.22 24.08
CA LEU A 198 12.95 -41.10 24.15
C LEU A 198 12.26 -39.73 24.01
N GLY A 199 11.08 -39.65 23.40
CA GLY A 199 10.38 -38.39 23.15
C GLY A 199 11.21 -37.39 22.32
N SER A 200 10.68 -36.19 22.06
CA SER A 200 11.39 -35.19 21.24
C SER A 200 12.69 -34.67 21.88
N GLY A 201 12.75 -34.60 23.21
CA GLY A 201 13.93 -34.11 23.94
C GLY A 201 15.05 -35.14 24.09
N GLY A 202 14.74 -36.43 24.27
CA GLY A 202 15.74 -37.49 24.41
C GLY A 202 16.28 -38.00 23.07
N LEU A 203 15.55 -37.81 21.97
CA LEU A 203 15.99 -38.21 20.64
C LEU A 203 17.17 -37.36 20.16
N ALA A 204 17.15 -36.04 20.41
CA ALA A 204 18.21 -35.12 20.03
C ALA A 204 19.56 -35.48 20.67
N ASP A 205 19.55 -35.91 21.94
CA ASP A 205 20.74 -36.36 22.67
C ASP A 205 21.18 -37.79 22.29
N ALA A 206 20.29 -38.58 21.66
CA ALA A 206 20.53 -39.98 21.29
C ALA A 206 21.01 -40.16 19.85
N ILE A 207 20.85 -39.15 18.99
CA ILE A 207 21.43 -39.10 17.65
C ILE A 207 22.93 -38.87 17.81
N GLN A 208 23.73 -39.90 17.53
CA GLN A 208 25.19 -39.81 17.65
C GLN A 208 25.84 -39.25 16.39
N ASP A 209 25.26 -39.60 15.24
CA ASP A 209 25.73 -39.23 13.92
C ASP A 209 24.55 -39.26 12.94
N HIS A 210 24.62 -38.44 11.90
CA HIS A 210 23.64 -38.40 10.82
C HIS A 210 24.34 -38.14 9.49
N ASP A 211 23.88 -38.81 8.44
CA ASP A 211 24.35 -38.61 7.08
C ASP A 211 23.17 -38.27 6.18
N VAL A 212 23.38 -37.33 5.25
CA VAL A 212 22.36 -36.97 4.27
C VAL A 212 22.55 -37.90 3.09
N VAL A 213 21.60 -38.82 2.92
CA VAL A 213 21.70 -39.93 1.96
C VAL A 213 21.22 -39.48 0.58
N ASP A 214 20.23 -38.60 0.55
CA ASP A 214 19.70 -38.06 -0.69
C ASP A 214 19.18 -36.64 -0.50
N VAL A 215 19.20 -35.86 -1.57
CA VAL A 215 18.68 -34.49 -1.62
C VAL A 215 17.93 -34.35 -2.94
N GLU A 216 16.61 -34.37 -2.86
CA GLU A 216 15.72 -34.20 -4.00
C GLU A 216 15.08 -32.82 -3.98
N GLU A 217 14.81 -32.25 -5.16
CA GLU A 217 14.04 -31.01 -5.28
C GLU A 217 12.57 -31.29 -4.95
N ALA A 218 11.95 -30.46 -4.11
CA ALA A 218 10.62 -30.68 -3.53
C ALA A 218 9.46 -30.47 -4.52
#